data_AF-A0A521XLY5-F1
#
_entry.id   AF-A0A521XLY5-F1
#
_cell.length_a   1.000
_cell.length_b   1.000
_cell.length_c   1.000
_cell.angle_alpha   90.00
_cell.angle_beta   90.00
_cell.angle_gamma   90.00
#
_symmetry.space_group_name_H-M   'P 1'
#
loop_
_entity.id
_entity.type
_entity.pdbx_description
1 polymer ?
#
loop_
_entity_poly.entity_id
_entity_poly.type
_entity_poly.pdbx_seq_one_letter_code
_entity_poly.pdbx_strand_id
1 'polypeptide(L)'
;MAHDAPPALVADVMLHLCADEDDDVASLATFAVGLQLEIDGDRVRDVLRQNMNHPSAEVRLDAARGLACRRDLEGILALRESILTRTPDLLTLDAAARSRSALLADALASACEHAEANGIMFAYRCCEEGPLKNADTASVALSAVQAMVRHDPSVTDAAIFCPLYDVGLAIRISRTGVGEEISLFNALDALPTIN
;
A
#
# COMPACT_ATOMS: atom_id res chain seq x y z
N MET A 1 -17.40 -2.25 29.84
CA MET A 1 -16.59 -3.41 30.25
C MET A 1 -16.24 -4.20 29.00
N ALA A 2 -15.08 -3.92 28.42
CA ALA A 2 -14.36 -4.82 27.54
C ALA A 2 -12.95 -4.87 28.14
N HIS A 3 -12.49 -6.07 28.44
CA HIS A 3 -11.16 -6.30 28.95
C HIS A 3 -10.21 -6.09 27.76
N ASP A 4 -9.52 -4.94 27.72
CA ASP A 4 -8.43 -4.74 26.76
C ASP A 4 -7.43 -5.87 26.98
N ALA A 5 -7.45 -6.86 26.09
CA ALA A 5 -6.40 -7.86 26.06
C ALA A 5 -5.09 -7.11 25.77
N PRO A 6 -4.00 -7.41 26.49
CA PRO A 6 -2.71 -6.80 26.20
C PRO A 6 -2.38 -7.02 24.72
N PRO A 7 -1.82 -6.03 24.00
CA PRO A 7 -1.47 -6.17 22.58
C PRO A 7 -0.64 -7.43 22.27
N ALA A 8 0.20 -7.85 23.21
CA ALA A 8 0.98 -9.09 23.12
C ALA A 8 0.10 -10.36 23.10
N LEU A 9 -0.97 -10.42 23.91
CA LEU A 9 -1.88 -11.55 23.94
C LEU A 9 -2.66 -11.67 22.63
N VAL A 10 -3.09 -10.54 22.06
CA VAL A 10 -3.75 -10.52 20.74
C VAL A 10 -2.79 -11.02 19.67
N ALA A 11 -1.55 -10.54 19.65
CA ALA A 11 -0.54 -11.00 18.71
C ALA A 11 -0.27 -12.51 18.84
N ASP A 12 -0.17 -13.05 20.05
CA ASP A 12 0.05 -14.48 20.29
C ASP A 12 -1.10 -15.34 19.78
N VAL A 13 -2.35 -14.93 20.05
CA VAL A 13 -3.54 -15.63 19.56
C VAL A 13 -3.59 -15.60 18.03
N MET A 14 -3.35 -14.44 17.43
CA MET A 14 -3.39 -14.31 15.97
C MET A 14 -2.31 -15.15 15.29
N LEU A 15 -1.10 -15.18 15.85
CA LEU A 15 -0.03 -16.05 15.34
C LEU A 15 -0.36 -17.53 15.48
N HIS A 16 -1.13 -17.93 16.50
CA HIS A 16 -1.60 -19.30 16.62
C HIS A 16 -2.66 -19.63 15.56
N LEU A 17 -3.62 -18.73 15.32
CA LEU A 17 -4.68 -18.90 14.32
C LEU A 17 -4.16 -18.92 12.88
N CYS A 18 -2.98 -18.39 12.60
CA CYS A 18 -2.34 -18.52 11.28
C CYS A 18 -2.08 -19.97 10.86
N ALA A 19 -2.11 -20.92 11.80
CA ALA A 19 -1.92 -22.35 11.58
C ALA A 19 -3.19 -23.17 11.92
N ASP A 20 -4.35 -22.53 11.91
CA ASP A 20 -5.64 -23.21 12.11
C ASP A 20 -5.90 -24.24 11.00
N GLU A 21 -6.61 -25.32 11.33
CA GLU A 21 -6.96 -26.37 10.36
C GLU A 21 -8.03 -25.90 9.38
N ASP A 22 -8.81 -24.89 9.76
CA ASP A 22 -9.77 -24.22 8.88
C ASP A 22 -9.05 -23.16 8.02
N ASP A 23 -9.04 -23.40 6.70
CA ASP A 23 -8.39 -22.53 5.72
C ASP A 23 -8.87 -21.07 5.80
N ASP A 24 -10.15 -20.83 6.12
CA ASP A 24 -10.71 -19.47 6.21
C ASP A 24 -10.20 -18.76 7.47
N VAL A 25 -10.09 -19.50 8.59
CA VAL A 25 -9.51 -18.97 9.83
C VAL A 25 -8.03 -18.65 9.63
N ALA A 26 -7.27 -19.57 9.03
CA ALA A 26 -5.86 -19.38 8.72
C ALA A 26 -5.65 -18.19 7.77
N SER A 27 -6.52 -18.02 6.77
CA SER A 27 -6.51 -16.91 5.82
C SER A 27 -6.73 -15.57 6.52
N LEU A 28 -7.82 -15.45 7.29
CA LEU A 28 -8.13 -14.22 8.03
C LEU A 28 -7.05 -13.85 9.06
N ALA A 29 -6.49 -14.85 9.75
CA ALA A 29 -5.41 -14.62 10.69
C ALA A 29 -4.13 -14.16 9.99
N THR A 30 -3.77 -14.80 8.88
CA THR A 30 -2.61 -14.42 8.06
C THR A 30 -2.76 -13.02 7.48
N PHE A 31 -3.94 -12.69 6.96
CA PHE A 31 -4.27 -11.34 6.50
C PHE A 31 -4.10 -10.30 7.61
N ALA A 32 -4.68 -10.55 8.78
CA ALA A 32 -4.64 -9.61 9.89
C ALA A 32 -3.20 -9.41 10.40
N VAL A 33 -2.45 -10.49 10.62
CA VAL A 33 -1.02 -10.42 10.98
C VAL A 33 -0.20 -9.74 9.90
N GLY A 34 -0.47 -10.04 8.63
CA GLY A 34 0.26 -9.55 7.49
C GLY A 34 0.08 -8.05 7.26
N LEU A 35 -1.16 -7.56 7.30
CA LEU A 35 -1.54 -6.23 6.80
C LEU A 35 -2.13 -5.28 7.85
N GLN A 36 -2.85 -5.80 8.86
CA GLN A 36 -3.63 -4.99 9.80
C GLN A 36 -2.90 -4.71 11.11
N LEU A 37 -2.11 -5.67 11.61
CA LEU A 37 -1.40 -5.53 12.87
C LEU A 37 -0.01 -4.90 12.67
N GLU A 38 0.31 -3.88 13.47
CA GLU A 38 1.62 -3.22 13.50
C GLU A 38 2.64 -4.01 14.35
N ILE A 39 2.74 -5.32 14.10
CA ILE A 39 3.69 -6.21 14.78
C ILE A 39 4.75 -6.72 13.77
N ASP A 40 6.01 -6.73 14.16
CA ASP A 40 7.10 -7.32 13.37
C ASP A 40 8.15 -7.95 14.31
N GLY A 41 8.87 -8.92 13.78
CA GLY A 41 9.87 -9.71 14.49
C GLY A 41 9.99 -11.10 13.90
N ASP A 42 11.02 -11.83 14.32
CA ASP A 42 11.37 -13.13 13.72
C ASP A 42 10.19 -14.11 13.74
N ARG A 43 9.48 -14.21 14.88
CA ARG A 43 8.31 -15.09 15.00
C ARG A 43 7.19 -14.76 14.01
N VAL A 44 6.92 -13.48 13.76
CA VAL A 44 5.91 -13.06 12.78
C VAL A 44 6.36 -13.45 11.38
N ARG A 45 7.62 -13.15 11.04
CA ARG A 45 8.19 -13.45 9.73
C ARG A 45 8.25 -14.95 9.46
N ASP A 46 8.58 -15.76 10.47
CA ASP A 46 8.64 -17.21 10.34
C ASP A 46 7.26 -17.83 10.08
N VAL A 47 6.22 -17.37 10.79
CA VAL A 47 4.84 -17.81 10.52
C VAL A 47 4.42 -17.43 9.11
N LEU A 48 4.68 -16.20 8.66
CA LEU A 48 4.34 -15.80 7.29
C LEU A 48 5.13 -16.61 6.26
N ARG A 49 6.43 -16.88 6.47
CA ARG A 49 7.22 -17.73 5.57
C ARG A 49 6.73 -19.18 5.53
N GLN A 50 6.24 -19.72 6.65
CA GLN A 50 5.58 -21.03 6.65
C GLN A 50 4.31 -20.97 5.77
N ASN A 51 3.50 -19.93 5.94
CA ASN A 51 2.25 -19.75 5.21
C ASN A 51 2.42 -19.47 3.71
N MET A 52 3.61 -19.07 3.26
CA MET A 52 3.96 -19.03 1.83
C MET A 52 3.83 -20.39 1.12
N ASN A 53 3.86 -21.50 1.87
CA ASN A 53 3.72 -22.86 1.35
C ASN A 53 2.37 -23.51 1.70
N HIS A 54 1.41 -22.74 2.21
CA HIS A 54 0.12 -23.25 2.63
C HIS A 54 -0.69 -23.85 1.45
N PRO A 55 -1.53 -24.89 1.64
CA PRO A 55 -2.36 -25.46 0.57
C PRO A 55 -3.34 -24.44 -0.05
N SER A 56 -3.97 -23.60 0.78
CA SER A 56 -4.84 -22.51 0.31
C SER A 56 -4.04 -21.40 -0.38
N ALA A 57 -4.48 -21.01 -1.58
CA ALA A 57 -3.86 -19.93 -2.36
C ALA A 57 -4.03 -18.55 -1.72
N GLU A 58 -5.13 -18.33 -1.02
CA GLU A 58 -5.39 -17.07 -0.31
C GLU A 58 -4.41 -16.88 0.84
N VAL A 59 -4.19 -17.92 1.65
CA VAL A 59 -3.21 -17.91 2.74
C VAL A 59 -1.80 -17.60 2.23
N ARG A 60 -1.38 -18.24 1.12
CA ARG A 60 -0.06 -17.96 0.51
C ARG A 60 0.08 -16.51 0.07
N LEU A 61 -0.98 -15.95 -0.50
CA LEU A 61 -0.99 -14.59 -1.01
C LEU A 61 -0.96 -13.56 0.13
N ASP A 62 -1.72 -13.78 1.19
CA ASP A 62 -1.70 -12.89 2.36
C ASP A 62 -0.37 -12.97 3.11
N ALA A 63 0.25 -14.15 3.16
CA ALA A 63 1.61 -14.32 3.64
C ALA A 63 2.61 -13.48 2.81
N ALA A 64 2.52 -13.55 1.48
CA ALA A 64 3.39 -12.80 0.58
C ALA A 64 3.25 -11.29 0.78
N ARG A 65 2.01 -10.80 0.87
CA ARG A 65 1.69 -9.38 1.16
C ARG A 65 2.28 -8.96 2.50
N GLY A 66 2.09 -9.76 3.55
CA GLY A 66 2.60 -9.47 4.89
C GLY A 66 4.13 -9.40 4.95
N LEU A 67 4.83 -10.32 4.27
CA LEU A 67 6.28 -10.31 4.15
C LEU A 67 6.78 -9.12 3.32
N ALA A 68 6.12 -8.81 2.20
CA ALA A 68 6.48 -7.67 1.35
C ALA A 68 6.33 -6.34 2.10
N CYS A 69 5.27 -6.15 2.90
CA CYS A 69 5.11 -4.98 3.79
C CYS A 69 6.29 -4.81 4.75
N ARG A 70 6.92 -5.92 5.17
CA ARG A 70 8.09 -5.97 6.06
C ARG A 70 9.42 -5.96 5.32
N ARG A 71 9.38 -5.72 4.00
CA ARG A 71 10.52 -5.68 3.08
C ARG A 71 11.32 -6.97 3.05
N ASP A 72 10.68 -8.10 3.33
CA ASP A 72 11.29 -9.41 3.20
C ASP A 72 11.41 -9.79 1.71
N LEU A 73 12.60 -10.25 1.30
CA LEU A 73 12.91 -10.52 -0.10
C LEU A 73 12.03 -11.62 -0.69
N GLU A 74 11.75 -12.69 0.05
CA GLU A 74 10.93 -13.80 -0.45
C GLU A 74 9.49 -13.35 -0.67
N GLY A 75 8.94 -12.58 0.28
CA GLY A 75 7.62 -11.98 0.13
C GLY A 75 7.54 -11.03 -1.05
N ILE A 76 8.56 -10.18 -1.25
CA ILE A 76 8.63 -9.27 -2.40
C ILE A 76 8.62 -10.04 -3.72
N LEU A 77 9.44 -11.09 -3.84
CA LEU A 77 9.52 -11.88 -5.08
C LEU A 77 8.21 -12.61 -5.38
N ALA A 78 7.54 -13.16 -4.36
CA ALA A 78 6.25 -13.80 -4.53
C ALA A 78 5.14 -12.80 -4.88
N LEU A 79 5.15 -11.60 -4.26
CA LEU A 79 4.21 -10.54 -4.61
C LEU A 79 4.42 -10.09 -6.06
N ARG A 80 5.68 -9.97 -6.51
CA ARG A 80 6.03 -9.66 -7.90
C ARG A 80 5.45 -10.68 -8.88
N GLU A 81 5.65 -11.98 -8.61
CA GLU A 81 5.10 -13.05 -9.43
C GLU A 81 3.57 -12.98 -9.48
N SER A 82 2.91 -12.72 -8.34
CA SER A 82 1.47 -12.53 -8.31
C SER A 82 1.01 -11.35 -9.17
N ILE A 83 1.74 -10.23 -9.21
CA ILE A 83 1.36 -9.07 -10.04
C ILE A 83 1.51 -9.38 -11.54
N LEU A 84 2.53 -10.16 -11.90
CA LEU A 84 2.78 -10.54 -13.31
C LEU A 84 1.78 -11.58 -13.84
N THR A 85 1.17 -12.37 -12.96
CA THR A 85 0.33 -13.51 -13.37
C THR A 85 -1.17 -13.20 -13.33
N ARG A 86 -1.59 -12.14 -12.63
CA ARG A 86 -2.99 -11.74 -12.50
C ARG A 86 -3.11 -10.25 -12.22
N THR A 87 -4.29 -9.70 -12.49
CA THR A 87 -4.60 -8.31 -12.11
C THR A 87 -4.48 -8.15 -10.58
N PRO A 88 -3.65 -7.21 -10.10
CA PRO A 88 -3.51 -6.99 -8.66
C PRO A 88 -4.77 -6.34 -8.08
N ASP A 89 -5.24 -6.90 -6.97
CA ASP A 89 -6.29 -6.27 -6.15
C ASP A 89 -5.72 -5.18 -5.23
N LEU A 90 -6.60 -4.45 -4.56
CA LEU A 90 -6.23 -3.33 -3.68
C LEU A 90 -5.25 -3.73 -2.57
N LEU A 91 -5.37 -4.94 -2.01
CA LEU A 91 -4.50 -5.41 -0.93
C LEU A 91 -3.08 -5.71 -1.43
N THR A 92 -2.96 -6.27 -2.64
CA THR A 92 -1.68 -6.45 -3.31
C THR A 92 -1.02 -5.10 -3.62
N LEU A 93 -1.80 -4.10 -4.04
CA LEU A 93 -1.30 -2.76 -4.33
C LEU A 93 -0.85 -2.02 -3.06
N ASP A 94 -1.60 -2.12 -1.97
CA ASP A 94 -1.20 -1.58 -0.66
C ASP A 94 0.12 -2.22 -0.19
N ALA A 95 0.23 -3.55 -0.26
CA ALA A 95 1.44 -4.26 0.13
C ALA A 95 2.66 -3.83 -0.70
N ALA A 96 2.48 -3.69 -2.02
CA ALA A 96 3.51 -3.21 -2.92
C ALA A 96 3.96 -1.79 -2.54
N ALA A 97 3.01 -0.87 -2.36
CA ALA A 97 3.31 0.51 -1.99
C ALA A 97 4.04 0.63 -0.64
N ARG A 98 3.65 -0.17 0.36
CA ARG A 98 4.30 -0.20 1.68
C ARG A 98 5.71 -0.80 1.64
N SER A 99 5.94 -1.77 0.75
CA SER A 99 7.27 -2.38 0.57
C SER A 99 8.31 -1.37 0.08
N ARG A 100 7.89 -0.40 -0.75
CA ARG A 100 8.77 0.59 -1.42
C ARG A 100 9.92 -0.08 -2.19
N SER A 101 9.72 -1.31 -2.64
CA SER A 101 10.76 -2.13 -3.26
C SER A 101 10.82 -1.88 -4.76
N ALA A 102 11.98 -1.41 -5.24
CA ALA A 102 12.24 -1.23 -6.66
C ALA A 102 12.10 -2.54 -7.48
N LEU A 103 12.18 -3.70 -6.82
CA LEU A 103 11.96 -5.00 -7.46
C LEU A 103 10.52 -5.19 -7.96
N LEU A 104 9.55 -4.39 -7.49
CA LEU A 104 8.16 -4.47 -7.94
C LEU A 104 7.85 -3.50 -9.09
N ALA A 105 8.74 -2.56 -9.40
CA ALA A 105 8.45 -1.46 -10.32
C ALA A 105 8.12 -1.95 -11.74
N ASP A 106 8.82 -2.97 -12.23
CA ASP A 106 8.59 -3.51 -13.57
C ASP A 106 7.27 -4.28 -13.68
N ALA A 107 6.93 -5.08 -12.67
CA ALA A 107 5.65 -5.78 -12.59
C ALA A 107 4.48 -4.80 -12.51
N LEU A 108 4.62 -3.73 -11.72
CA LEU A 108 3.61 -2.69 -11.61
C LEU A 108 3.47 -1.87 -12.89
N ALA A 109 4.59 -1.52 -13.55
CA ALA A 109 4.57 -0.86 -14.85
C ALA A 109 3.84 -1.70 -15.90
N SER A 110 4.12 -3.01 -15.96
CA SER A 110 3.40 -3.92 -16.84
C SER A 110 1.90 -3.96 -16.52
N ALA A 111 1.51 -3.95 -15.24
CA ALA A 111 0.10 -3.90 -14.86
C ALA A 111 -0.60 -2.59 -15.28
N CYS A 112 0.10 -1.44 -15.27
CA CYS A 112 -0.44 -0.15 -15.73
C CYS A 112 -0.83 -0.16 -17.21
N GLU A 113 -0.11 -0.90 -18.06
CA GLU A 113 -0.42 -1.02 -19.49
C GLU A 113 -1.77 -1.70 -19.75
N HIS A 114 -2.26 -2.47 -18.79
CA HIS A 114 -3.43 -3.34 -18.94
C HIS A 114 -4.64 -2.88 -18.12
N ALA A 115 -4.49 -1.89 -17.22
CA ALA A 115 -5.55 -1.40 -16.35
C ALA A 115 -5.36 0.08 -15.96
N GLU A 116 -6.40 0.90 -16.19
CA GLU A 116 -6.49 2.26 -15.68
C GLU A 116 -6.95 2.23 -14.22
N ALA A 117 -6.03 1.96 -13.29
CA ALA A 117 -6.32 2.02 -11.86
C ALA A 117 -5.32 2.93 -11.14
N ASN A 118 -5.84 4.00 -10.52
CA ASN A 118 -5.05 4.96 -9.73
C ASN A 118 -4.16 4.27 -8.68
N GLY A 119 -4.64 3.18 -8.08
CA GLY A 119 -3.88 2.39 -7.11
C GLY A 119 -2.62 1.73 -7.69
N ILE A 120 -2.62 1.31 -8.96
CA ILE A 120 -1.43 0.70 -9.59
C ILE A 120 -0.35 1.77 -9.76
N MET A 121 -0.73 2.95 -10.25
CA MET A 121 0.19 4.08 -10.36
C MET A 121 0.72 4.53 -9.00
N PHE A 122 -0.11 4.51 -7.94
CA PHE A 122 0.36 4.77 -6.57
C PHE A 122 1.45 3.80 -6.13
N ALA A 123 1.18 2.51 -6.25
CA ALA A 123 2.13 1.48 -5.88
C ALA A 123 3.43 1.59 -6.71
N TYR A 124 3.30 1.84 -8.02
CA TYR A 124 4.44 2.03 -8.92
C TYR A 124 5.34 3.19 -8.46
N ARG A 125 4.76 4.37 -8.22
CA ARG A 125 5.51 5.57 -7.78
C ARG A 125 6.13 5.43 -6.40
N CYS A 126 5.58 4.58 -5.53
CA CYS A 126 6.20 4.24 -4.24
C CYS A 126 7.41 3.30 -4.39
N CYS A 127 7.47 2.52 -5.47
CA CYS A 127 8.53 1.54 -5.74
C CYS A 127 9.65 2.11 -6.65
N GLU A 128 9.31 2.97 -7.59
CA GLU A 128 10.24 3.69 -8.47
C GLU A 128 11.08 4.71 -7.69
N GLU A 129 12.31 5.01 -8.15
CA GLU A 129 13.07 6.16 -7.65
C GLU A 129 12.29 7.46 -7.89
N GLY A 130 11.97 8.19 -6.82
CA GLY A 130 11.13 9.37 -6.92
C GLY A 130 10.75 9.94 -5.56
N PRO A 131 9.96 11.05 -5.56
CA PRO A 131 9.62 11.77 -4.33
C PRO A 131 8.86 10.91 -3.33
N LEU A 132 8.09 9.91 -3.77
CA LEU A 132 7.29 9.05 -2.89
C LEU A 132 8.07 7.88 -2.30
N LYS A 133 9.21 7.49 -2.89
CA LYS A 133 9.96 6.31 -2.45
C LYS A 133 10.42 6.40 -0.99
N ASN A 134 10.92 7.57 -0.59
CA ASN A 134 11.55 7.74 0.72
C ASN A 134 10.90 8.83 1.57
N ALA A 135 9.97 9.60 1.02
CA ALA A 135 9.31 10.66 1.77
C ALA A 135 8.08 10.16 2.53
N ASP A 136 7.67 10.98 3.50
CA ASP A 136 6.31 10.95 4.04
C ASP A 136 5.34 11.45 2.95
N THR A 137 4.44 10.58 2.52
CA THR A 137 3.43 10.86 1.49
C THR A 137 2.59 12.09 1.85
N ALA A 138 2.28 12.30 3.13
CA ALA A 138 1.54 13.48 3.57
C ALA A 138 2.35 14.76 3.41
N SER A 139 3.66 14.71 3.69
CA SER A 139 4.57 15.84 3.46
C SER A 139 4.72 16.17 1.98
N VAL A 140 4.77 15.16 1.11
CA VAL A 140 4.81 15.36 -0.35
C VAL A 140 3.53 15.99 -0.85
N ALA A 141 2.37 15.46 -0.41
CA ALA A 141 1.07 16.00 -0.78
C ALA A 141 0.88 17.45 -0.30
N LEU A 142 1.29 17.76 0.94
CA LEU A 142 1.26 19.11 1.47
C LEU A 142 2.17 20.06 0.67
N SER A 143 3.37 19.61 0.32
CA SER A 143 4.30 20.41 -0.49
C SER A 143 3.73 20.71 -1.89
N ALA A 144 3.08 19.72 -2.50
CA ALA A 144 2.41 19.88 -3.78
C ALA A 144 1.28 20.91 -3.69
N VAL A 145 0.39 20.79 -2.70
CA VAL A 145 -0.69 21.76 -2.46
C VAL A 145 -0.14 23.17 -2.23
N GLN A 146 0.88 23.31 -1.38
CA GLN A 146 1.50 24.61 -1.11
C GLN A 146 2.13 25.23 -2.37
N ALA A 147 2.78 24.42 -3.21
CA ALA A 147 3.33 24.90 -4.46
C ALA A 147 2.23 25.37 -5.42
N MET A 148 1.15 24.61 -5.55
CA MET A 148 0.01 24.98 -6.42
C MET A 148 -0.65 26.29 -5.96
N VAL A 149 -0.94 26.44 -4.66
CA VAL A 149 -1.50 27.68 -4.10
C VAL A 149 -0.55 28.88 -4.30
N ARG A 150 0.77 28.67 -4.19
CA ARG A 150 1.76 29.75 -4.41
C ARG A 150 1.86 30.18 -5.87
N HIS A 151 1.73 29.24 -6.81
CA HIS A 151 2.00 29.49 -8.23
C HIS A 151 0.75 29.80 -9.06
N ASP A 152 -0.45 29.48 -8.56
CA ASP A 152 -1.72 29.73 -9.25
C ASP A 152 -2.67 30.59 -8.38
N PRO A 153 -2.71 31.92 -8.59
CA PRO A 153 -3.56 32.84 -7.83
C PRO A 153 -5.07 32.59 -7.98
N SER A 154 -5.49 31.76 -8.94
CA SER A 154 -6.90 31.40 -9.13
C SER A 154 -7.39 30.33 -8.14
N VAL A 155 -6.46 29.65 -7.46
CA VAL A 155 -6.77 28.67 -6.42
C VAL A 155 -7.31 29.37 -5.18
N THR A 156 -8.57 29.13 -4.85
CA THR A 156 -9.25 29.71 -3.69
C THR A 156 -9.28 28.78 -2.48
N ASP A 157 -9.22 27.46 -2.72
CA ASP A 157 -9.23 26.43 -1.69
C ASP A 157 -8.51 25.17 -2.18
N ALA A 158 -7.88 24.43 -1.28
CA ALA A 158 -7.26 23.16 -1.58
C ALA A 158 -7.38 22.19 -0.40
N ALA A 159 -7.66 20.91 -0.71
CA ALA A 159 -7.81 19.86 0.29
C ALA A 159 -7.03 18.61 -0.12
N ILE A 160 -6.46 17.92 0.87
CA ILE A 160 -5.87 16.59 0.72
C ILE A 160 -6.86 15.61 1.34
N PHE A 161 -7.20 14.55 0.63
CA PHE A 161 -8.09 13.51 1.12
C PHE A 161 -7.64 12.14 0.62
N CYS A 162 -8.08 11.09 1.31
CA CYS A 162 -7.91 9.72 0.89
C CYS A 162 -9.29 9.20 0.49
N PRO A 163 -9.55 8.87 -0.78
CA PRO A 163 -10.82 8.28 -1.17
C PRO A 163 -11.06 6.97 -0.40
N LEU A 164 -12.29 6.79 0.08
CA LEU A 164 -12.65 5.55 0.75
C LEU A 164 -12.52 4.39 -0.25
N TYR A 165 -11.73 3.38 0.11
CA TYR A 165 -11.42 2.19 -0.71
C TYR A 165 -10.44 2.41 -1.89
N ASP A 166 -9.66 3.50 -1.91
CA ASP A 166 -8.57 3.67 -2.87
C ASP A 166 -7.21 3.65 -2.18
N VAL A 167 -6.14 3.44 -2.95
CA VAL A 167 -4.76 3.46 -2.45
C VAL A 167 -4.14 4.83 -2.76
N GLY A 168 -3.82 5.58 -1.71
CA GLY A 168 -3.05 6.83 -1.81
C GLY A 168 -3.81 8.09 -1.38
N LEU A 169 -3.26 9.25 -1.74
CA LEU A 169 -3.86 10.55 -1.47
C LEU A 169 -4.33 11.20 -2.78
N ALA A 170 -5.45 11.90 -2.71
CA ALA A 170 -5.98 12.78 -3.74
C ALA A 170 -5.91 14.24 -3.27
N ILE A 171 -5.79 15.15 -4.23
CA ILE A 171 -5.78 16.59 -4.00
C ILE A 171 -7.00 17.19 -4.71
N ARG A 172 -7.86 17.89 -3.97
CA ARG A 172 -8.94 18.69 -4.55
C ARG A 172 -8.55 20.15 -4.53
N ILE A 173 -8.73 20.83 -5.66
CA ILE A 173 -8.43 22.24 -5.83
C ILE A 173 -9.70 22.95 -6.28
N SER A 174 -10.06 24.03 -5.62
CA SER A 174 -11.21 24.85 -6.02
C SER A 174 -10.71 26.15 -6.65
N ARG A 175 -11.17 26.44 -7.87
CA ARG A 175 -10.93 27.69 -8.58
C ARG A 175 -12.27 28.35 -8.87
N THR A 176 -12.47 29.60 -8.44
CA THR A 176 -13.67 30.42 -8.78
C THR A 176 -15.00 29.64 -8.79
N GLY A 177 -15.23 28.80 -7.77
CA GLY A 177 -16.48 28.06 -7.59
C GLY A 177 -16.59 26.67 -8.24
N VAL A 178 -15.59 26.21 -9.00
CA VAL A 178 -15.54 24.83 -9.52
C VAL A 178 -14.40 24.08 -8.83
N GLY A 179 -14.74 22.98 -8.14
CA GLY A 179 -13.76 22.06 -7.55
C GLY A 179 -13.33 21.04 -8.59
N GLU A 180 -12.02 20.96 -8.85
CA GLU A 180 -11.39 19.93 -9.66
C GLU A 180 -10.65 18.97 -8.73
N GLU A 181 -10.87 17.67 -8.93
CA GLU A 181 -10.13 16.62 -8.24
C GLU A 181 -8.98 16.14 -9.11
N ILE A 182 -7.79 16.13 -8.54
CA ILE A 182 -6.55 15.76 -9.22
C ILE A 182 -5.87 14.71 -8.35
N SER A 183 -5.42 13.60 -8.95
CA SER A 183 -4.62 12.62 -8.22
C SER A 183 -3.31 13.27 -7.76
N LEU A 184 -2.73 12.79 -6.65
CA LEU A 184 -1.45 13.30 -6.17
C LEU A 184 -0.36 13.22 -7.25
N PHE A 185 -0.36 12.20 -8.12
CA PHE A 185 0.64 12.07 -9.19
C PHE A 185 0.49 13.13 -10.26
N ASN A 186 -0.74 13.35 -10.72
CA ASN A 186 -1.01 14.40 -11.71
C ASN A 186 -0.63 15.77 -11.14
N ALA A 187 -0.85 15.98 -9.84
CA ALA A 187 -0.39 17.18 -9.17
C ALA A 187 1.15 17.26 -9.16
N LEU A 188 1.85 16.17 -8.82
CA LEU A 188 3.32 16.12 -8.80
C LEU A 188 3.94 16.35 -10.19
N ASP A 189 3.40 15.75 -11.24
CA ASP A 189 3.87 15.89 -12.62
C ASP A 189 3.58 17.30 -13.17
N ALA A 190 2.57 18.00 -12.64
CA ALA A 190 2.23 19.37 -12.99
C ALA A 190 3.04 20.44 -12.22
N LEU A 191 3.79 20.05 -11.19
CA LEU A 191 4.64 21.01 -10.48
C LEU A 191 5.82 21.40 -11.37
N PRO A 192 6.15 22.70 -11.50
CA PRO A 192 7.40 23.10 -12.12
C PRO A 192 8.55 22.42 -11.36
N THR A 193 9.48 21.81 -12.09
CA THR A 193 10.67 21.16 -11.52
C THR A 193 11.36 22.13 -10.56
N ILE A 194 11.24 21.85 -9.27
CA ILE A 194 11.90 22.62 -8.22
C ILE A 194 13.39 22.27 -8.33
N ASN A 195 14.16 23.12 -9.03
CA ASN A 195 15.62 23.15 -8.96
C ASN A 195 16.06 23.90 -7.70
#